data_AF-E4TAP1-F1
#
_entry.id   AF-E4TAP1-F1
#
_cell.length_a   1.000
_cell.length_b   1.000
_cell.length_c   1.000
_cell.angle_alpha   90.00
_cell.angle_beta   90.00
_cell.angle_gamma   90.00
#
_symmetry.space_group_name_H-M   'P 1'
#
loop_
_entity.id
_entity.type
_entity.pdbx_description
1 polymer ?
#
loop_
_entity_poly.entity_id
_entity_poly.type
_entity_poly.pdbx_seq_one_letter_code
_entity_poly.pdbx_strand_id
1 'polypeptide(L)'
;MQGISKFLFTTEYNKRDLKYLLNSLYLCYKKIISEVSIISHKENDIRDVFISDNYLESHKIREELGVKEFQFDKEISTLKGRADIRIFNMIEKLSGKEKPYYYIECKVLDSSKPSTADSNLYSKYINNGIKRYIDGVYPTHNEANGMLGFFIKPADITKQCEFFSDLKPHIFIEDFPQSYISEHKISDSKKIILYHLMLDFSSKINPSLKLKG
;
A
#
# COMPACT_ATOMS: atom_id res chain seq x y z
N MET A 1 27.75 -25.55 -10.46
CA MET A 1 26.38 -25.14 -10.82
C MET A 1 25.50 -25.37 -9.60
N GLN A 2 25.39 -24.35 -8.76
CA GLN A 2 24.55 -24.38 -7.56
C GLN A 2 23.10 -24.17 -8.00
N GLY A 3 22.23 -25.08 -7.55
CA GLY A 3 20.80 -25.01 -7.79
C GLY A 3 20.25 -23.70 -7.26
N ILE A 4 19.83 -22.86 -8.18
CA ILE A 4 19.06 -21.65 -7.93
C ILE A 4 17.92 -22.06 -7.00
N SER A 5 17.87 -21.43 -5.83
CA SER A 5 16.87 -21.60 -4.79
C SER A 5 15.48 -21.46 -5.41
N LYS A 6 14.91 -22.60 -5.82
CA LYS A 6 13.46 -22.81 -5.89
C LYS A 6 12.99 -22.56 -4.47
N PHE A 7 12.62 -21.31 -4.21
CA PHE A 7 11.95 -20.86 -3.01
C PHE A 7 11.07 -22.01 -2.51
N LEU A 8 11.33 -22.44 -1.27
CA LEU A 8 10.63 -23.48 -0.52
C LEU A 8 9.16 -23.10 -0.26
N PHE A 9 8.40 -22.76 -1.30
CA PHE A 9 6.95 -22.67 -1.27
C PHE A 9 6.37 -24.03 -1.68
N THR A 10 6.75 -25.06 -0.93
CA THR A 10 6.00 -26.31 -0.91
C THR A 10 4.76 -26.11 -0.05
N THR A 11 3.63 -25.89 -0.73
CA THR A 11 2.28 -26.32 -0.34
C THR A 11 1.95 -26.30 1.16
N GLU A 12 1.67 -25.12 1.70
CA GLU A 12 0.60 -24.96 2.67
C GLU A 12 -0.40 -23.95 2.11
N TYR A 13 -1.63 -24.40 1.90
CA TYR A 13 -2.77 -23.56 1.55
C TYR A 13 -3.23 -22.78 2.79
N ASN A 14 -2.34 -21.96 3.36
CA ASN A 14 -2.60 -21.11 4.52
C ASN A 14 -2.46 -19.65 4.07
N LYS A 15 -3.60 -18.98 3.85
CA LYS A 15 -3.75 -17.51 3.71
C LYS A 15 -2.53 -16.78 3.12
N ARG A 16 -2.53 -16.48 1.82
CA ARG A 16 -1.46 -15.67 1.19
C ARG A 16 -1.25 -14.38 1.99
N ASP A 17 -0.09 -14.30 2.63
CA ASP A 17 0.33 -13.25 3.57
C ASP A 17 0.21 -11.87 2.89
N LEU A 18 -0.16 -10.84 3.66
CA LEU A 18 -0.20 -9.45 3.20
C LEU A 18 1.10 -9.05 2.49
N LYS A 19 2.26 -9.57 2.93
CA LYS A 19 3.56 -9.36 2.27
C LYS A 19 3.55 -9.78 0.80
N TYR A 20 2.88 -10.89 0.46
CA TYR A 20 2.76 -11.37 -0.92
C TYR A 20 1.92 -10.41 -1.77
N LEU A 21 0.80 -9.93 -1.22
CA LEU A 21 -0.06 -8.94 -1.89
C LEU A 21 0.66 -7.61 -2.08
N LEU A 22 1.45 -7.18 -1.09
CA LEU A 22 2.27 -5.97 -1.16
C LEU A 22 3.42 -6.12 -2.16
N ASN A 23 4.06 -7.29 -2.26
CA ASN A 23 5.02 -7.56 -3.33
C ASN A 23 4.35 -7.43 -4.70
N SER A 24 3.12 -7.92 -4.85
CA SER A 24 2.37 -7.80 -6.11
C SER A 24 2.02 -6.34 -6.43
N LEU A 25 1.66 -5.53 -5.44
CA LEU A 25 1.51 -4.08 -5.59
C LEU A 25 2.81 -3.40 -6.00
N TYR A 26 3.96 -3.81 -5.43
CA TYR A 26 5.27 -3.30 -5.83
C TYR A 26 5.65 -3.68 -7.27
N LEU A 27 5.38 -4.92 -7.70
CA LEU A 27 5.57 -5.33 -9.08
C LEU A 27 4.67 -4.53 -10.04
N CYS A 28 3.41 -4.28 -9.65
CA CYS A 28 2.50 -3.41 -10.39
C CYS A 28 3.05 -1.97 -10.47
N TYR A 29 3.59 -1.44 -9.37
CA TYR A 29 4.27 -0.14 -9.35
C TYR A 29 5.42 -0.09 -10.36
N LYS A 30 6.30 -1.10 -10.40
CA LYS A 30 7.39 -1.15 -11.38
C LYS A 30 6.88 -1.10 -12.82
N LYS A 31 5.80 -1.83 -13.11
CA LYS A 31 5.13 -1.80 -14.42
C LYS A 31 4.60 -0.41 -14.75
N ILE A 32 3.86 0.22 -13.82
CA ILE A 32 3.34 1.59 -13.94
C ILE A 32 4.47 2.58 -14.26
N ILE A 33 5.57 2.54 -13.51
CA ILE A 33 6.72 3.45 -13.73
C ILE A 33 7.39 3.18 -15.08
N SER A 34 7.37 1.95 -15.60
CA SER A 34 7.94 1.67 -16.94
C SER A 34 7.05 2.13 -18.10
N GLU A 35 5.72 2.15 -17.91
CA GLU A 35 4.76 2.30 -19.01
C GLU A 35 4.06 3.67 -19.02
N VAL A 36 3.81 4.26 -17.85
CA VAL A 36 3.14 5.56 -17.76
C VAL A 36 4.15 6.68 -17.92
N SER A 37 3.83 7.63 -18.81
CA SER A 37 4.65 8.81 -19.04
C SER A 37 4.43 9.88 -17.97
N ILE A 38 3.17 10.12 -17.61
CA ILE A 38 2.80 11.22 -16.71
C ILE A 38 1.59 10.87 -15.83
N ILE A 39 1.66 11.26 -14.56
CA ILE A 39 0.63 11.04 -13.54
C ILE A 39 0.39 12.37 -12.81
N SER A 40 -0.85 12.57 -12.38
CA SER A 40 -1.24 13.69 -11.50
C SER A 40 -0.61 13.53 -10.12
N HIS A 41 -0.37 14.64 -9.41
CA HIS A 41 0.19 14.61 -8.05
C HIS A 41 -0.85 14.26 -6.97
N LYS A 42 -2.13 14.09 -7.34
CA LYS A 42 -3.20 13.81 -6.38
C LYS A 42 -3.19 12.35 -5.96
N GLU A 43 -3.35 12.13 -4.66
CA GLU A 43 -3.41 10.80 -4.02
C GLU A 43 -4.34 9.82 -4.74
N ASN A 44 -5.58 10.25 -4.97
CA ASN A 44 -6.60 9.44 -5.64
C ASN A 44 -6.23 9.11 -7.09
N ASP A 45 -5.63 10.04 -7.82
CA ASP A 45 -5.27 9.83 -9.22
C ASP A 45 -4.13 8.79 -9.32
N ILE A 46 -3.15 8.83 -8.41
CA ILE A 46 -2.06 7.84 -8.35
C ILE A 46 -2.62 6.45 -8.01
N ARG A 47 -3.47 6.36 -6.97
CA ARG A 47 -4.15 5.09 -6.60
C ARG A 47 -4.96 4.53 -7.78
N ASP A 48 -5.69 5.39 -8.48
CA ASP A 48 -6.54 4.98 -9.58
C ASP A 48 -5.76 4.43 -10.78
N VAL A 49 -4.48 4.79 -10.94
CA VAL A 49 -3.62 4.11 -11.91
C VAL A 49 -3.41 2.64 -11.53
N PHE A 50 -3.13 2.33 -10.27
CA PHE A 50 -3.03 0.92 -9.82
C PHE A 50 -4.33 0.16 -10.09
N ILE A 51 -5.47 0.79 -9.80
CA ILE A 51 -6.80 0.20 -9.91
C ILE A 51 -7.49 0.70 -11.19
N SER A 52 -6.94 0.26 -12.33
CA SER A 52 -7.49 0.49 -13.66
C SER A 52 -7.41 -0.76 -14.53
N ASP A 53 -8.14 -0.78 -15.64
CA ASP A 53 -8.17 -1.86 -16.64
C ASP A 53 -6.80 -2.18 -17.27
N ASN A 54 -5.82 -1.26 -17.19
CA ASN A 54 -4.46 -1.50 -17.65
C ASN A 54 -3.60 -2.23 -16.59
N TYR A 55 -4.07 -2.31 -15.35
CA TYR A 55 -3.35 -2.85 -14.20
C TYR A 55 -4.22 -3.79 -13.37
N LEU A 56 -4.50 -3.51 -12.09
CA LEU A 56 -5.08 -4.52 -11.18
C LEU A 56 -6.56 -4.86 -11.43
N GLU A 57 -7.29 -4.09 -12.24
CA GLU A 57 -8.63 -4.52 -12.69
C GLU A 57 -8.51 -5.62 -13.77
N SER A 58 -7.43 -5.62 -14.54
CA SER A 58 -7.15 -6.63 -15.56
C SER A 58 -6.90 -8.01 -14.94
N HIS A 59 -7.70 -9.00 -15.35
CA HIS A 59 -7.44 -10.39 -15.00
C HIS A 59 -6.05 -10.84 -15.47
N LYS A 60 -5.66 -10.45 -16.70
CA LYS A 60 -4.36 -10.82 -17.29
C LYS A 60 -3.20 -10.33 -16.42
N ILE A 61 -3.22 -9.05 -16.03
CA ILE A 61 -2.17 -8.49 -15.17
C ILE A 61 -2.18 -9.15 -13.79
N ARG A 62 -3.35 -9.36 -13.18
CA ARG A 62 -3.40 -10.07 -11.89
C ARG A 62 -2.87 -11.49 -11.98
N GLU A 63 -3.07 -12.19 -13.10
CA GLU A 63 -2.49 -13.52 -13.35
C GLU A 63 -0.96 -13.46 -13.50
N GLU A 64 -0.44 -12.51 -14.27
CA GLU A 64 1.00 -12.25 -14.41
C GLU A 64 1.66 -11.95 -13.05
N LEU A 65 0.96 -11.23 -12.18
CA LEU A 65 1.41 -10.89 -10.83
C LEU A 65 1.13 -12.00 -9.79
N GLY A 66 0.48 -13.11 -10.17
CA GLY A 66 0.16 -14.22 -9.28
C GLY A 66 -1.00 -13.97 -8.30
N VAL A 67 -1.77 -12.90 -8.48
CA VAL A 67 -2.88 -12.47 -7.60
C VAL A 67 -4.26 -12.55 -8.27
N LYS A 68 -4.45 -13.40 -9.29
CA LYS A 68 -5.71 -13.52 -10.05
C LYS A 68 -6.96 -13.80 -9.20
N GLU A 69 -6.81 -14.49 -8.08
CA GLU A 69 -7.91 -14.76 -7.14
C GLU A 69 -8.28 -13.56 -6.26
N PHE A 70 -7.49 -12.48 -6.26
CA PHE A 70 -7.76 -11.29 -5.46
C PHE A 70 -8.41 -10.20 -6.29
N GLN A 71 -9.50 -9.65 -5.76
CA GLN A 71 -10.11 -8.42 -6.28
C GLN A 71 -9.57 -7.23 -5.49
N PHE A 72 -9.17 -6.18 -6.21
CA PHE A 72 -8.73 -4.92 -5.65
C PHE A 72 -9.75 -3.84 -6.01
N ASP A 73 -10.42 -3.29 -5.00
CA ASP A 73 -11.43 -2.26 -5.21
C ASP A 73 -10.95 -0.93 -4.65
N LYS A 74 -11.15 0.16 -5.39
CA LYS A 74 -10.86 1.52 -4.90
C LYS A 74 -12.07 2.16 -4.21
N GLU A 75 -11.80 3.06 -3.26
CA GLU A 75 -12.79 3.99 -2.68
C GLU A 75 -14.02 3.30 -2.06
N ILE A 76 -13.80 2.22 -1.32
CA ILE A 76 -14.91 1.44 -0.74
C ILE A 76 -15.36 2.02 0.60
N SER A 77 -16.67 2.26 0.72
CA SER A 77 -17.31 2.64 1.98
C SER A 77 -17.13 1.57 3.06
N THR A 78 -16.80 2.01 4.27
CA THR A 78 -16.85 1.24 5.51
C THR A 78 -17.91 1.82 6.45
N LEU A 79 -18.11 1.23 7.62
CA LEU A 79 -19.07 1.72 8.62
C LEU A 79 -18.78 3.15 9.11
N LYS A 80 -17.52 3.59 9.06
CA LYS A 80 -17.05 4.85 9.65
C LYS A 80 -16.28 5.74 8.68
N GLY A 81 -16.11 5.33 7.43
CA GLY A 81 -15.28 6.07 6.47
C GLY A 81 -15.23 5.40 5.09
N ARG A 82 -14.14 5.67 4.37
CA ARG A 82 -13.87 5.11 3.04
C ARG A 82 -12.43 4.65 2.99
N ALA A 83 -12.19 3.42 2.57
CA ALA A 83 -10.85 2.87 2.40
C ALA A 83 -10.35 3.11 0.98
N ASP A 84 -9.07 3.45 0.84
CA ASP A 84 -8.49 3.71 -0.47
C ASP A 84 -8.48 2.46 -1.35
N ILE A 85 -7.94 1.34 -0.86
CA ILE A 85 -7.97 0.07 -1.57
C ILE A 85 -8.44 -1.03 -0.61
N ARG A 86 -9.37 -1.85 -1.09
CA ARG A 86 -9.85 -3.06 -0.43
C ARG A 86 -9.38 -4.27 -1.21
N ILE A 87 -8.82 -5.26 -0.51
CA ILE A 87 -8.43 -6.54 -1.11
C ILE A 87 -9.38 -7.63 -0.64
N PHE A 88 -9.98 -8.34 -1.60
CA PHE A 88 -10.87 -9.47 -1.38
C PHE A 88 -10.30 -10.73 -2.02
N ASN A 89 -10.27 -11.85 -1.30
CA ASN A 89 -10.06 -13.14 -1.92
C ASN A 89 -11.40 -13.64 -2.50
N MET A 90 -11.47 -13.77 -3.81
CA MET A 90 -12.69 -14.16 -4.51
C MET A 90 -13.07 -15.63 -4.26
N ILE A 91 -12.10 -16.50 -4.01
CA ILE A 91 -12.36 -17.90 -3.65
C ILE A 91 -13.07 -17.97 -2.29
N GLU A 92 -12.57 -17.23 -1.30
CA GLU A 92 -13.21 -17.17 0.02
C GLU A 92 -14.59 -16.53 -0.04
N LYS A 93 -14.75 -15.47 -0.85
CA LYS A 93 -16.04 -14.82 -1.06
C LYS A 93 -17.08 -15.78 -1.63
N LEU A 94 -16.70 -16.57 -2.64
CA LEU A 94 -17.57 -17.61 -3.21
C LEU A 94 -17.90 -18.72 -2.21
N SER A 95 -17.04 -18.97 -1.21
CA SER A 95 -17.32 -19.88 -0.09
C SER A 95 -18.17 -19.26 1.04
N GLY A 96 -18.72 -18.06 0.84
CA GLY A 96 -19.60 -17.39 1.81
C GLY A 96 -18.88 -16.50 2.83
N LYS A 97 -17.56 -16.27 2.71
CA LYS A 97 -16.85 -15.30 3.55
C LYS A 97 -16.91 -13.91 2.92
N GLU A 98 -17.79 -13.07 3.44
CA GLU A 98 -18.02 -11.73 2.90
C GLU A 98 -17.06 -10.65 3.43
N LYS A 99 -16.13 -11.03 4.31
CA LYS A 99 -15.20 -10.06 4.94
C LYS A 99 -13.97 -9.83 4.06
N PRO A 100 -13.54 -8.57 3.88
CA PRO A 100 -12.33 -8.28 3.13
C PRO A 100 -11.11 -8.86 3.85
N TYR A 101 -10.11 -9.20 3.06
CA TYR A 101 -8.86 -9.73 3.56
C TYR A 101 -8.01 -8.64 4.21
N TYR A 102 -7.85 -7.53 3.50
CA TYR A 102 -7.00 -6.41 3.89
C TYR A 102 -7.54 -5.09 3.34
N TYR A 103 -7.19 -4.01 4.02
CA TYR A 103 -7.32 -2.65 3.52
C TYR A 103 -5.93 -2.02 3.36
N ILE A 104 -5.75 -1.29 2.27
CA ILE A 104 -4.55 -0.51 2.00
C ILE A 104 -4.95 0.96 1.94
N GLU A 105 -4.32 1.77 2.78
CA GLU A 105 -4.47 3.22 2.77
C GLU A 105 -3.34 3.85 1.95
N CYS A 106 -3.65 4.89 1.19
CA CYS A 106 -2.70 5.59 0.34
C CYS A 106 -2.49 6.99 0.89
N LYS A 107 -1.25 7.48 0.90
CA LYS A 107 -0.94 8.85 1.30
C LYS A 107 0.17 9.44 0.43
N VAL A 108 0.01 10.69 0.02
CA VAL A 108 1.07 11.42 -0.71
C VAL A 108 2.09 12.00 0.26
N LEU A 109 3.37 11.91 -0.11
CA LEU A 109 4.53 12.48 0.58
C LEU A 109 5.40 13.23 -0.45
N ASP A 110 6.26 14.13 0.02
CA ASP A 110 7.17 14.87 -0.85
C ASP A 110 8.48 15.24 -0.14
N SER A 111 9.33 16.00 -0.82
CA SER A 111 10.61 16.47 -0.29
C SER A 111 10.51 17.63 0.71
N SER A 112 9.30 18.07 1.11
CA SER A 112 9.15 19.13 2.10
C SER A 112 9.68 18.69 3.46
N LYS A 113 10.03 19.68 4.30
CA LYS A 113 10.47 19.42 5.68
C LYS A 113 9.32 18.74 6.43
N PRO A 114 9.53 17.53 6.99
CA PRO A 114 8.52 16.87 7.80
C PRO A 114 8.12 17.73 9.00
N SER A 115 6.83 17.79 9.30
CA SER A 115 6.33 18.49 10.47
C SER A 115 5.02 17.89 10.98
N THR A 116 4.68 18.21 12.22
CA THR A 116 3.44 17.78 12.88
C THR A 116 2.24 18.69 12.58
N ALA A 117 2.42 19.77 11.82
CA ALA A 117 1.32 20.66 11.45
C ALA A 117 0.29 19.93 10.57
N ASP A 118 -1.01 20.08 10.84
CA ASP A 118 -2.08 19.31 10.20
C ASP A 118 -2.14 19.43 8.67
N SER A 119 -1.67 20.55 8.12
CA SER A 119 -1.60 20.76 6.67
C SER A 119 -0.45 19.99 6.00
N ASN A 120 0.57 19.59 6.76
CA ASN A 120 1.77 18.90 6.28
C ASN A 120 1.47 17.44 5.88
N LEU A 121 2.08 16.99 4.79
CA LEU A 121 1.86 15.64 4.25
C LEU A 121 2.26 14.53 5.22
N TYR A 122 3.30 14.73 6.03
CA TYR A 122 3.77 13.76 7.02
C TYR A 122 2.79 13.65 8.21
N SER A 123 2.25 14.79 8.66
CA SER A 123 1.18 14.80 9.66
C SER A 123 -0.07 14.10 9.12
N LYS A 124 -0.46 14.33 7.85
CA LYS A 124 -1.58 13.63 7.20
C LYS A 124 -1.36 12.13 7.07
N TYR A 125 -0.13 11.67 6.81
CA TYR A 125 0.21 10.25 6.76
C TYR A 125 -0.11 9.55 8.09
N ILE A 126 0.16 10.23 9.22
CA ILE A 126 -0.15 9.73 10.57
C ILE A 126 -1.64 9.90 10.87
N ASN A 127 -2.12 11.15 10.85
CA ASN A 127 -3.43 11.52 11.38
C ASN A 127 -4.59 11.04 10.52
N ASN A 128 -4.41 10.99 9.20
CA ASN A 128 -5.44 10.59 8.25
C ASN A 128 -5.13 9.25 7.59
N GLY A 129 -3.97 8.64 7.86
CA GLY A 129 -3.62 7.31 7.38
C GLY A 129 -3.58 6.29 8.51
N ILE A 130 -2.48 6.28 9.27
CA ILE A 130 -2.25 5.33 10.37
C ILE A 130 -3.40 5.32 11.39
N LYS A 131 -3.84 6.50 11.87
CA LYS A 131 -4.90 6.60 12.88
C LYS A 131 -6.22 5.99 12.44
N ARG A 132 -6.54 5.92 11.14
CA ARG A 132 -7.78 5.27 10.67
C ARG A 132 -7.84 3.79 11.06
N TYR A 133 -6.70 3.12 11.13
CA TYR A 133 -6.63 1.73 11.60
C TYR A 133 -6.76 1.64 13.12
N ILE A 134 -6.10 2.55 13.84
CA ILE A 134 -6.07 2.60 15.30
C ILE A 134 -7.46 2.91 15.86
N ASP A 135 -8.15 3.89 15.28
CA ASP A 135 -9.47 4.36 15.70
C ASP A 135 -10.61 3.42 15.23
N GLY A 136 -10.25 2.31 14.57
CA GLY A 136 -11.19 1.29 14.10
C GLY A 136 -12.12 1.77 12.98
N VAL A 137 -11.67 2.70 12.14
CA VAL A 137 -12.39 3.11 10.91
C VAL A 137 -12.41 1.95 9.92
N TYR A 138 -11.34 1.14 9.90
CA TYR A 138 -11.22 -0.05 9.07
C TYR A 138 -11.25 -1.33 9.89
N PRO A 139 -12.11 -2.31 9.52
CA PRO A 139 -12.09 -3.59 10.21
C PRO A 139 -10.77 -4.32 9.93
N THR A 140 -10.09 -4.72 11.00
CA THR A 140 -8.82 -5.43 10.94
C THR A 140 -9.05 -6.90 11.29
N HIS A 141 -9.34 -7.72 10.29
CA HIS A 141 -9.68 -9.14 10.47
C HIS A 141 -8.46 -10.05 10.65
N ASN A 142 -7.34 -9.70 10.03
CA ASN A 142 -6.11 -10.50 10.01
C ASN A 142 -4.97 -9.86 10.83
N GLU A 143 -5.30 -8.92 11.73
CA GLU A 143 -4.32 -8.18 12.57
C GLU A 143 -3.20 -7.46 11.80
N ALA A 144 -3.37 -7.32 10.49
CA ALA A 144 -2.44 -6.62 9.63
C ALA A 144 -3.18 -5.88 8.52
N ASN A 145 -2.61 -4.75 8.08
CA ASN A 145 -3.07 -3.95 6.94
C ASN A 145 -1.89 -3.24 6.28
N GLY A 146 -2.09 -2.65 5.11
CA GLY A 146 -1.03 -2.01 4.34
C GLY A 146 -1.20 -0.50 4.21
N MET A 147 -0.11 0.19 3.94
CA MET A 147 -0.05 1.60 3.62
C MET A 147 0.86 1.79 2.40
N LEU A 148 0.45 2.64 1.45
CA LEU A 148 1.29 3.09 0.35
C LEU A 148 1.59 4.59 0.52
N GLY A 149 2.87 4.92 0.68
CA GLY A 149 3.36 6.30 0.61
C GLY A 149 3.78 6.63 -0.81
N PHE A 150 3.19 7.64 -1.43
CA PHE A 150 3.55 8.07 -2.78
C PHE A 150 4.44 9.32 -2.72
N PHE A 151 5.73 9.19 -3.00
CA PHE A 151 6.64 10.32 -3.11
C PHE A 151 6.45 11.00 -4.47
N ILE A 152 5.92 12.22 -4.46
CA ILE A 152 5.58 12.98 -5.69
C ILE A 152 6.65 13.98 -6.12
N LYS A 153 7.73 14.12 -5.34
CA LYS A 153 8.91 14.93 -5.67
C LYS A 153 10.17 14.15 -5.30
N PRO A 154 11.30 14.37 -6.02
CA PRO A 154 12.55 13.66 -5.71
C PRO A 154 12.96 13.93 -4.27
N ALA A 155 13.21 12.88 -3.51
CA ALA A 155 13.54 12.96 -2.10
C ALA A 155 14.48 11.81 -1.70
N ASP A 156 15.28 12.04 -0.66
CA ASP A 156 15.89 10.95 0.09
C ASP A 156 14.80 10.30 0.95
N ILE A 157 14.13 9.29 0.40
CA ILE A 157 12.97 8.64 1.05
C ILE A 157 13.37 8.05 2.40
N THR A 158 14.54 7.42 2.49
CA THR A 158 15.03 6.82 3.73
C THR A 158 15.17 7.87 4.81
N LYS A 159 15.82 9.01 4.50
CA LYS A 159 15.95 10.13 5.44
C LYS A 159 14.62 10.76 5.81
N GLN A 160 13.70 10.91 4.86
CA GLN A 160 12.38 11.46 5.14
C GLN A 160 11.57 10.54 6.07
N CYS A 161 11.74 9.22 5.94
CA CYS A 161 11.06 8.25 6.79
C CYS A 161 11.58 8.24 8.24
N GLU A 162 12.78 8.78 8.52
CA GLU A 162 13.29 8.94 9.90
C GLU A 162 12.38 9.82 10.77
N PHE A 163 11.54 10.67 10.14
CA PHE A 163 10.55 11.46 10.87
C PHE A 163 9.50 10.59 11.60
N PHE A 164 9.19 9.41 11.06
CA PHE A 164 8.19 8.52 11.65
C PHE A 164 8.85 7.60 12.69
N SER A 165 8.72 7.95 13.98
CA SER A 165 9.31 7.18 15.08
C SER A 165 8.92 5.70 15.11
N ASP A 166 7.72 5.39 14.62
CA ASP A 166 7.13 4.06 14.72
C ASP A 166 7.44 3.18 13.50
N LEU A 167 7.99 3.76 12.42
CA LEU A 167 8.38 3.00 11.23
C LEU A 167 9.73 2.34 11.44
N LYS A 168 9.73 1.01 11.46
CA LYS A 168 10.93 0.19 11.50
C LYS A 168 11.21 -0.37 10.10
N PRO A 169 12.42 -0.20 9.55
CA PRO A 169 12.80 -0.85 8.30
C PRO A 169 12.54 -2.36 8.38
N HIS A 170 11.87 -2.90 7.38
CA HIS A 170 11.51 -4.31 7.34
C HIS A 170 11.49 -4.77 5.89
N ILE A 171 12.56 -5.46 5.49
CA ILE A 171 12.75 -5.91 4.11
C ILE A 171 12.01 -7.23 3.92
N PHE A 172 10.93 -7.20 3.15
CA PHE A 172 10.17 -8.40 2.74
C PHE A 172 9.96 -8.47 1.23
N ILE A 173 10.50 -7.49 0.50
CA ILE A 173 10.53 -7.42 -0.96
C ILE A 173 12.01 -7.32 -1.34
N GLU A 174 12.46 -8.19 -2.22
CA GLU A 174 13.85 -8.21 -2.70
C GLU A 174 14.17 -6.91 -3.47
N ASP A 175 15.37 -6.37 -3.22
CA ASP A 175 15.88 -5.13 -3.83
C ASP A 175 15.00 -3.88 -3.64
N PHE A 176 14.14 -3.87 -2.62
CA PHE A 176 13.30 -2.71 -2.28
C PHE A 176 13.48 -2.32 -0.80
N PRO A 177 14.43 -1.43 -0.48
CA PRO A 177 14.73 -1.05 0.90
C PRO A 177 13.70 -0.09 1.51
N GLN A 178 12.81 0.50 0.72
CA GLN A 178 11.77 1.44 1.17
C GLN A 178 10.50 0.73 1.69
N SER A 179 10.67 -0.40 2.38
CA SER A 179 9.61 -1.14 3.05
C SER A 179 9.79 -1.12 4.58
N TYR A 180 8.68 -0.89 5.29
CA TYR A 180 8.67 -0.69 6.74
C TYR A 180 7.50 -1.40 7.39
N ILE A 181 7.58 -1.58 8.71
CA ILE A 181 6.44 -1.96 9.56
C ILE A 181 6.26 -0.96 10.69
N SER A 182 5.03 -0.83 11.19
CA SER A 182 4.73 -0.21 12.48
C SER A 182 3.72 -1.03 13.25
N GLU A 183 3.85 -1.04 14.58
CA GLU A 183 2.99 -1.82 15.48
C GLU A 183 2.13 -0.89 16.32
N HIS A 184 0.82 -1.14 16.33
CA HIS A 184 -0.15 -0.29 17.04
C HIS A 184 -1.10 -1.12 17.90
N LYS A 185 -1.76 -0.48 18.86
CA LYS A 185 -2.83 -1.07 19.67
C LYS A 185 -4.16 -0.39 19.32
N ILE A 186 -5.18 -1.18 19.00
CA ILE A 186 -6.56 -0.70 18.71
C ILE A 186 -7.37 -0.62 20.02
N SER A 187 -7.12 -1.54 20.95
CA SER A 187 -7.68 -1.60 22.30
C SER A 187 -6.73 -2.34 23.23
N ASP A 188 -7.06 -2.46 24.52
CA ASP A 188 -6.19 -3.03 25.56
C ASP A 188 -5.62 -4.42 25.25
N SER A 189 -6.23 -5.18 24.33
CA SER A 189 -5.79 -6.52 23.96
C SER A 189 -5.49 -6.75 22.48
N LYS A 190 -5.86 -5.84 21.56
CA LYS A 190 -5.74 -6.07 20.12
C LYS A 190 -4.62 -5.26 19.49
N LYS A 191 -3.57 -5.95 19.03
CA LYS A 191 -2.47 -5.38 18.25
C LYS A 191 -2.81 -5.40 16.75
N ILE A 192 -2.22 -4.46 16.02
CA ILE A 192 -2.22 -4.44 14.57
C ILE A 192 -0.81 -4.12 14.05
N ILE A 193 -0.40 -4.83 13.01
CA ILE A 193 0.82 -4.54 12.26
C ILE A 193 0.43 -3.82 10.97
N LEU A 194 0.97 -2.63 10.76
CA LEU A 194 0.87 -1.95 9.48
C LEU A 194 2.15 -2.16 8.70
N TYR A 195 2.01 -2.60 7.44
CA TYR A 195 3.11 -2.71 6.49
C TYR A 195 3.08 -1.50 5.57
N HIS A 196 4.24 -0.90 5.30
CA HIS A 196 4.33 0.34 4.53
C HIS A 196 5.27 0.13 3.34
N LEU A 197 4.83 0.54 2.15
CA LEU A 197 5.69 0.70 0.98
C LEU A 197 5.80 2.18 0.64
N MET A 198 7.02 2.71 0.55
CA MET A 198 7.26 4.09 0.13
C MET A 198 7.73 4.10 -1.32
N LEU A 199 6.82 4.45 -2.22
CA LEU A 199 6.98 4.34 -3.67
C LEU A 199 7.33 5.69 -4.29
N ASP A 200 8.34 5.72 -5.16
CA ASP A 200 8.83 6.93 -5.81
C ASP A 200 8.14 7.18 -7.15
N PHE A 201 7.16 8.09 -7.16
CA PHE A 201 6.47 8.53 -8.37
C PHE A 201 7.07 9.80 -8.97
N SER A 202 8.10 10.38 -8.35
CA SER A 202 8.57 11.73 -8.66
C SER A 202 8.98 11.93 -10.12
N SER A 203 9.53 10.88 -10.76
CA SER A 203 9.89 10.90 -12.19
C SER A 203 8.69 10.95 -13.14
N LYS A 204 7.48 10.66 -12.65
CA LYS A 204 6.23 10.59 -13.43
C LYS A 204 5.26 11.71 -13.11
N ILE A 205 5.52 12.52 -12.10
CA ILE A 205 4.59 13.59 -11.73
C ILE A 205 4.73 14.77 -12.69
N ASN A 206 3.58 15.24 -13.21
CA ASN A 206 3.54 16.40 -14.08
C ASN A 206 4.02 17.69 -13.36
N PRO A 207 5.14 18.31 -13.76
CA PRO A 207 5.62 19.55 -13.13
C PRO A 207 4.69 20.75 -13.36
N SER A 208 3.87 20.72 -14.42
CA SER A 208 2.97 21.82 -14.80
C SER A 208 1.65 21.84 -14.01
N LEU A 209 1.30 20.75 -13.32
CA LEU A 209 0.17 20.73 -12.37
C LEU A 209 0.64 21.33 -11.04
N LYS A 210 0.75 22.67 -10.98
CA LYS A 210 1.10 23.39 -9.75
C LYS A 210 0.19 22.95 -8.60
N LEU A 211 0.80 22.67 -7.45
CA LEU A 211 0.14 22.56 -6.15
C LEU A 211 -0.61 23.89 -5.91
N LYS A 212 -1.92 23.93 -6.21
CA LYS A 212 -2.77 24.95 -5.60
C LYS A 212 -2.90 24.52 -4.14
N GLY A 213 -2.23 25.28 -3.27
CA GLY A 213 -2.22 25.09 -1.83
C GLY A 213 -3.61 25.20 -1.21
#